data_AF-A0A2H0Q6V6-F1
#
_entry.id   AF-A0A2H0Q6V6-F1
#
_cell.length_a   1.000
_cell.length_b   1.000
_cell.length_c   1.000
_cell.angle_alpha   90.00
_cell.angle_beta   90.00
_cell.angle_gamma   90.00
#
_symmetry.space_group_name_H-M   'P 1'
#
loop_
_entity.id
_entity.type
_entity.pdbx_description
1 polymer ?
#
loop_
_entity_poly.entity_id
_entity_poly.type
_entity_poly.pdbx_seq_one_letter_code
_entity_poly.pdbx_strand_id
1 'polypeptide(L)'
;MLTFNNRRALASIGKKKKMNRMIVAAFTSLMIPFKTSMTKNTFKTNLKRNFVLLAYLALSPIFFIRFAPSNHISAIPLDKVFHYCYYLFFALWLLWAKTKAQSTFLVLFIMGFAIEGLQELTGYRSYELIDLMANTAGIFSAIVIFKLKNHRD
;
A
#
# COMPACT_ATOMS: atom_id res chain seq x y z
N MET A 1 50.44 27.33 50.23
CA MET A 1 51.27 26.75 49.15
C MET A 1 50.82 25.31 48.92
N LEU A 2 49.99 25.02 47.91
CA LEU A 2 49.53 23.64 47.65
C LEU A 2 50.67 22.81 47.02
N THR A 3 51.02 21.69 47.65
CA THR A 3 52.11 20.78 47.23
C THR A 3 51.88 20.23 45.83
N PHE A 4 52.96 19.92 45.11
CA PHE A 4 52.94 19.52 43.69
C PHE A 4 52.03 18.31 43.41
N ASN A 5 51.89 17.39 44.37
CA ASN A 5 50.98 16.25 44.29
C ASN A 5 49.49 16.65 44.26
N ASN A 6 49.09 17.68 45.01
CA ASN A 6 47.70 18.16 45.00
C ASN A 6 47.34 18.84 43.67
N ARG A 7 48.29 19.47 42.97
CA ARG A 7 48.05 20.05 41.64
C ARG A 7 47.79 18.99 40.57
N ARG A 8 48.49 17.84 40.63
CA ARG A 8 48.24 16.70 39.72
C ARG A 8 46.88 16.05 39.97
N ALA A 9 46.47 15.91 41.23
CA ALA A 9 45.16 15.38 41.58
C ALA A 9 44.00 16.30 41.13
N LEU A 10 44.14 17.62 41.29
CA LEU A 10 43.15 18.58 40.81
C LEU A 10 43.04 18.59 39.27
N ALA A 11 44.16 18.43 38.56
CA ALA A 11 44.17 18.32 37.10
C ALA A 11 43.49 17.03 36.60
N SER A 12 43.68 15.90 37.29
CA SER A 12 43.02 14.63 36.94
C SER A 12 41.50 14.68 37.19
N ILE A 13 41.07 15.31 38.30
CA ILE A 13 39.66 15.54 38.61
C ILE A 13 39.00 16.45 37.58
N GLY A 14 39.67 17.54 37.18
CA GLY A 14 39.18 18.44 36.12
C GLY A 14 39.01 17.75 34.77
N LYS A 15 39.96 16.89 34.40
CA LYS A 15 39.90 16.09 33.16
C LYS A 15 38.77 15.07 33.18
N LYS A 16 38.55 14.39 34.32
CA LYS A 16 37.44 13.45 34.52
C LYS A 16 36.07 14.15 34.47
N LYS A 17 35.95 15.35 35.06
CA LYS A 17 34.72 16.16 35.01
C LYS A 17 34.40 16.65 33.60
N LYS A 18 35.42 17.05 32.82
CA LYS A 18 35.26 17.43 31.41
C LYS A 18 34.82 16.24 30.55
N MET A 19 35.42 15.07 30.77
CA MET A 19 35.05 13.83 30.07
C MET A 19 33.62 13.39 30.38
N ASN A 20 33.20 13.43 31.64
CA ASN A 20 31.82 13.10 32.02
C ASN A 20 30.81 14.10 31.41
N ARG A 21 31.14 15.40 31.34
CA ARG A 21 30.30 16.39 30.65
C ARG A 21 30.21 16.13 29.15
N MET A 22 31.29 15.70 28.50
CA MET A 22 31.28 15.30 27.08
C MET A 22 30.47 14.03 26.85
N ILE A 23 30.55 13.03 27.72
CA ILE A 23 29.76 11.79 27.62
C ILE A 23 28.27 12.09 27.82
N VAL A 24 27.92 12.91 28.82
CA VAL A 24 26.54 13.34 29.05
C VAL A 24 26.03 14.19 27.88
N ALA A 25 26.83 15.11 27.33
CA ALA A 25 26.48 15.90 26.15
C ALA A 25 26.32 15.03 24.89
N ALA A 26 27.17 14.01 24.72
CA ALA A 26 27.05 13.03 23.64
C ALA A 26 25.76 12.20 23.79
N PHE A 27 25.44 11.73 25.01
CA PHE A 27 24.20 11.01 25.29
C PHE A 27 22.95 11.88 25.13
N THR A 28 22.97 13.16 25.54
CA THR A 28 21.84 14.08 25.32
C THR A 28 21.71 14.52 23.87
N SER A 29 22.80 14.56 23.09
CA SER A 29 22.76 14.76 21.63
C SER A 29 22.31 13.52 20.86
N LEU A 30 22.56 12.32 21.40
CA LEU A 30 22.07 11.05 20.85
C LEU A 30 20.59 10.81 21.23
N MET A 31 20.14 11.41 22.32
CA MET A 31 18.75 11.51 22.77
C MET A 31 18.11 12.85 22.35
N ILE A 32 18.54 13.43 21.21
CA ILE A 32 17.67 14.36 20.49
C ILE A 32 16.40 13.58 20.23
N PRO A 33 15.24 14.03 20.74
CA PRO A 33 14.04 13.24 20.68
C PRO A 33 13.77 12.95 19.21
N PHE A 34 13.52 11.68 18.93
CA PHE A 34 12.78 11.23 17.76
C PHE A 34 11.36 11.80 17.85
N LYS A 35 11.23 13.13 17.96
CA LYS A 35 10.02 13.88 17.68
C LYS A 35 10.01 14.04 16.17
N THR A 36 9.85 12.91 15.49
CA THR A 36 9.18 12.96 14.20
C THR A 36 7.80 13.49 14.50
N SER A 37 7.66 14.81 14.42
CA SER A 37 6.37 15.44 14.20
C SER A 37 5.94 14.98 12.82
N MET A 38 5.45 13.74 12.75
CA MET A 38 4.65 13.30 11.62
C MET A 38 3.42 14.18 11.67
N THR A 39 3.46 15.27 10.90
CA THR A 39 2.28 16.08 10.68
C THR A 39 1.17 15.14 10.24
N LYS A 40 -0.07 15.37 10.71
CA LYS A 40 -1.22 14.50 10.38
C LYS A 40 -1.36 14.27 8.87
N ASN A 41 -0.89 15.20 8.05
CA ASN A 41 -0.84 15.09 6.59
C ASN A 41 0.17 14.06 6.06
N THR A 42 1.38 13.97 6.62
CA THR A 42 2.37 12.95 6.22
C THR A 42 1.91 11.54 6.61
N PHE A 43 1.27 11.39 7.78
CA PHE A 43 0.73 10.10 8.20
C PHE A 43 -0.46 9.66 7.33
N LYS A 44 -1.41 10.56 7.06
CA LYS A 44 -2.60 10.30 6.23
C LYS A 44 -2.23 9.98 4.78
N THR A 45 -1.21 10.61 4.22
CA THR A 45 -0.73 10.33 2.85
C THR A 45 0.00 9.00 2.75
N ASN A 46 0.84 8.65 3.73
CA ASN A 46 1.47 7.34 3.80
C ASN A 46 0.43 6.22 4.00
N LEU A 47 -0.58 6.44 4.84
CA LEU A 47 -1.64 5.45 5.06
C LEU A 47 -2.46 5.22 3.78
N LYS A 48 -2.84 6.27 3.05
CA LYS A 48 -3.52 6.15 1.75
C LYS A 48 -2.67 5.43 0.72
N ARG A 49 -1.38 5.79 0.60
CA ARG A 49 -0.46 5.13 -0.33
C ARG A 49 -0.32 3.65 -0.02
N ASN A 50 -0.14 3.30 1.25
CA ASN A 50 -0.04 1.92 1.70
C ASN A 50 -1.35 1.16 1.47
N PHE A 51 -2.51 1.81 1.64
CA PHE A 51 -3.82 1.20 1.39
C PHE A 51 -4.08 0.92 -0.09
N VAL A 52 -3.63 1.81 -0.99
CA VAL A 52 -3.66 1.58 -2.45
C VAL A 52 -2.67 0.48 -2.83
N LEU A 53 -1.46 0.47 -2.27
CA LEU A 53 -0.48 -0.60 -2.50
C LEU A 53 -1.02 -1.95 -2.05
N LEU A 54 -1.71 -2.01 -0.90
CA LEU A 54 -2.37 -3.23 -0.43
C LEU A 54 -3.48 -3.69 -1.37
N ALA A 55 -4.26 -2.78 -1.97
CA ALA A 55 -5.26 -3.14 -2.97
C ALA A 55 -4.60 -3.76 -4.23
N TYR A 56 -3.50 -3.20 -4.72
CA TYR A 56 -2.76 -3.78 -5.85
C TYR A 56 -2.04 -5.09 -5.49
N LEU A 57 -1.51 -5.22 -4.28
CA LEU A 57 -0.91 -6.47 -3.81
C LEU A 57 -1.97 -7.55 -3.63
N ALA A 58 -3.18 -7.23 -3.19
CA ALA A 58 -4.28 -8.18 -3.07
C ALA A 58 -4.83 -8.64 -4.43
N LEU A 59 -4.58 -7.90 -5.52
CA LEU A 59 -4.89 -8.33 -6.89
C LEU A 59 -3.93 -9.44 -7.39
N SER A 60 -2.69 -9.50 -6.87
CA SER A 60 -1.66 -10.39 -7.42
C SER A 60 -1.91 -11.89 -7.17
N PRO A 61 -2.38 -12.37 -6.00
CA PRO A 61 -2.65 -13.79 -5.79
C PRO A 61 -3.79 -14.31 -6.67
N ILE A 62 -4.76 -13.44 -6.97
CA ILE A 62 -5.93 -13.77 -7.80
C ILE A 62 -5.53 -13.90 -9.27
N PHE A 63 -4.57 -13.10 -9.73
CA PHE A 63 -3.93 -13.29 -11.03
C PHE A 63 -3.32 -14.69 -11.14
N PHE A 64 -2.59 -15.17 -10.14
CA PHE A 64 -1.97 -16.50 -10.15
C PHE A 64 -2.98 -17.66 -10.04
N ILE A 65 -4.05 -17.53 -9.24
CA ILE A 65 -5.11 -18.54 -9.15
C ILE A 65 -5.81 -18.72 -10.51
N ARG A 66 -5.92 -17.64 -11.31
CA ARG A 66 -6.53 -17.66 -12.66
C ARG A 66 -5.69 -18.34 -13.75
N PHE A 67 -4.43 -18.71 -13.47
CA PHE A 67 -3.61 -19.54 -14.34
C PHE A 67 -3.71 -21.04 -14.00
N ALA A 68 -4.52 -21.43 -13.01
CA ALA A 68 -4.73 -22.85 -12.74
C ALA A 68 -5.58 -23.46 -13.88
N PRO A 69 -5.11 -24.54 -14.55
CA PRO A 69 -5.86 -25.18 -15.62
C PRO A 69 -7.18 -25.73 -15.06
N SER A 70 -8.31 -25.21 -15.53
CA SER A 70 -9.62 -25.74 -15.18
C SER A 70 -10.03 -26.81 -16.18
N ASN A 71 -9.86 -28.07 -15.82
CA ASN A 71 -10.33 -29.22 -16.61
C ASN A 71 -11.85 -29.42 -16.53
N HIS A 72 -12.56 -28.46 -15.94
CA HIS A 72 -13.98 -28.56 -15.67
C HIS A 72 -14.76 -27.90 -16.79
N ILE A 73 -15.47 -28.73 -17.56
CA ILE A 73 -16.64 -28.31 -18.34
C ILE A 73 -17.71 -27.92 -17.31
N SER A 74 -17.55 -26.76 -16.68
CA SER A 74 -18.55 -26.18 -15.80
C SER A 74 -19.57 -25.46 -16.67
N ALA A 75 -20.76 -26.06 -16.82
CA ALA A 75 -21.88 -25.53 -17.59
C ALA A 75 -22.53 -24.26 -16.99
N ILE A 76 -21.87 -23.49 -16.11
CA ILE A 76 -22.54 -22.45 -15.31
C ILE A 76 -21.76 -21.11 -15.21
N PRO A 77 -22.44 -19.95 -15.37
CA PRO A 77 -21.96 -18.55 -15.27
C PRO A 77 -21.17 -18.10 -14.04
N LEU A 78 -20.85 -18.97 -13.08
CA LEU A 78 -20.28 -18.58 -11.79
C LEU A 78 -18.94 -17.86 -11.94
N ASP A 79 -18.14 -18.31 -12.89
CA ASP A 79 -16.90 -17.66 -13.29
C ASP A 79 -17.13 -16.18 -13.64
N LYS A 80 -18.14 -15.87 -14.46
CA LYS A 80 -18.49 -14.49 -14.83
C LYS A 80 -18.94 -13.66 -13.64
N VAL A 81 -19.67 -14.27 -12.71
CA VAL A 81 -20.06 -13.63 -11.45
C VAL A 81 -18.83 -13.30 -10.61
N PHE A 82 -17.83 -14.18 -10.54
CA PHE A 82 -16.58 -13.90 -9.86
C PHE A 82 -15.83 -12.74 -10.52
N HIS A 83 -15.71 -12.73 -11.85
CA HIS A 83 -15.14 -11.60 -12.60
C HIS A 83 -15.81 -10.27 -12.22
N TYR A 84 -17.15 -10.22 -12.26
CA TYR A 84 -17.90 -9.06 -11.83
C TYR A 84 -17.62 -8.65 -10.38
N CYS A 85 -17.75 -9.58 -9.43
CA CYS A 85 -17.60 -9.31 -7.99
C CYS A 85 -16.19 -8.83 -7.63
N TYR A 86 -15.15 -9.39 -8.24
CA TYR A 86 -13.78 -8.96 -8.00
C TYR A 86 -13.54 -7.53 -8.46
N TYR A 87 -13.92 -7.21 -9.69
CA TYR A 87 -13.73 -5.86 -10.23
C TYR A 87 -14.58 -4.82 -9.50
N LEU A 88 -15.79 -5.19 -9.07
CA LEU A 88 -16.63 -4.37 -8.20
C LEU A 88 -15.92 -4.04 -6.88
N PHE A 89 -15.41 -5.07 -6.20
CA PHE A 89 -14.75 -4.93 -4.90
C PHE A 89 -13.49 -4.05 -4.99
N PHE A 90 -12.60 -4.31 -5.95
CA PHE A 90 -11.38 -3.54 -6.11
C PHE A 90 -11.63 -2.10 -6.55
N ALA A 91 -12.60 -1.87 -7.43
CA ALA A 91 -12.97 -0.52 -7.81
C ALA A 91 -13.53 0.26 -6.61
N LEU A 92 -14.37 -0.34 -5.77
CA LEU A 92 -14.86 0.27 -4.53
C LEU A 92 -13.72 0.57 -3.56
N TRP A 93 -12.78 -0.36 -3.38
CA TRP A 93 -11.62 -0.18 -2.52
C TRP A 93 -10.79 1.03 -2.98
N LEU A 94 -10.42 1.10 -4.26
CA LEU A 94 -9.63 2.20 -4.81
C LEU A 94 -10.36 3.54 -4.65
N LEU A 95 -11.66 3.58 -4.96
CA LEU A 95 -12.49 4.78 -4.79
C LEU A 95 -12.54 5.25 -3.32
N TRP A 96 -12.66 4.33 -2.37
CA TRP A 96 -12.60 4.65 -0.93
C TRP A 96 -11.22 5.11 -0.49
N ALA A 97 -10.15 4.67 -1.15
CA ALA A 97 -8.80 5.20 -0.98
C ALA A 97 -8.64 6.64 -1.53
N LYS A 98 -9.72 7.25 -2.05
CA LYS A 98 -9.81 8.60 -2.62
C LYS A 98 -9.07 8.73 -3.95
N THR A 99 -9.03 7.67 -4.77
CA THR A 99 -8.62 7.78 -6.16
C THR A 99 -9.71 8.47 -7.00
N LYS A 100 -9.34 9.03 -8.14
CA LYS A 100 -10.30 9.59 -9.10
C LYS A 100 -11.02 8.46 -9.83
N ALA A 101 -12.34 8.57 -10.01
CA ALA A 101 -13.14 7.54 -10.68
C ALA A 101 -12.66 7.22 -12.11
N GLN A 102 -12.25 8.24 -12.87
CA GLN A 102 -11.66 8.06 -14.20
C GLN A 102 -10.36 7.23 -14.15
N SER A 103 -9.48 7.53 -13.19
CA SER A 103 -8.23 6.78 -13.01
C SER A 103 -8.48 5.35 -12.57
N THR A 104 -9.41 5.13 -11.63
CA THR A 104 -9.83 3.78 -11.22
C THR A 104 -10.36 2.98 -12.40
N PHE A 105 -11.23 3.59 -13.22
CA PHE A 105 -11.79 2.92 -14.39
C PHE A 105 -10.68 2.51 -15.37
N LEU A 106 -9.83 3.46 -15.76
CA LEU A 106 -8.81 3.22 -16.77
C LEU A 106 -7.78 2.17 -16.32
N VAL A 107 -7.31 2.24 -15.08
CA VAL A 107 -6.34 1.26 -14.56
C VAL A 107 -6.94 -0.14 -14.51
N LEU A 108 -8.13 -0.30 -13.94
CA LEU A 108 -8.74 -1.62 -13.81
C LEU A 108 -9.19 -2.17 -15.18
N PHE A 109 -9.67 -1.32 -16.09
CA PHE A 109 -10.04 -1.75 -17.44
C PHE A 109 -8.83 -2.26 -18.23
N ILE A 110 -7.74 -1.49 -18.25
CA ILE A 110 -6.48 -1.90 -18.93
C ILE A 110 -5.94 -3.17 -18.30
N MET A 111 -5.95 -3.25 -16.96
CA MET A 111 -5.51 -4.46 -16.26
C MET A 111 -6.37 -5.67 -16.65
N GLY A 112 -7.70 -5.55 -16.65
CA GLY A 112 -8.58 -6.64 -17.06
C GLY A 112 -8.35 -7.08 -18.50
N PHE A 113 -8.28 -6.12 -19.42
CA PHE A 113 -7.96 -6.42 -20.82
C PHE A 113 -6.62 -7.14 -20.99
N ALA A 114 -5.58 -6.67 -20.27
CA ALA A 114 -4.25 -7.28 -20.33
C ALA A 114 -4.25 -8.71 -19.75
N ILE A 115 -4.99 -8.97 -18.67
CA ILE A 115 -5.10 -10.30 -18.07
C ILE A 115 -5.75 -11.28 -19.06
N GLU A 116 -6.89 -10.91 -19.67
CA GLU A 116 -7.56 -11.77 -20.65
C GLU A 116 -6.64 -12.06 -21.86
N GLY A 117 -5.94 -11.04 -22.37
CA GLY A 117 -4.98 -11.21 -23.47
C GLY A 117 -3.79 -12.09 -23.11
N LEU A 118 -3.28 -12.00 -21.87
CA LEU A 118 -2.22 -12.88 -21.39
C LEU A 118 -2.70 -14.32 -21.22
N GLN A 119 -3.95 -14.55 -20.80
CA GLN A 119 -4.52 -15.89 -20.68
C GLN A 119 -4.62 -16.60 -22.04
N GLU A 120 -5.03 -15.86 -23.09
CA GLU A 120 -5.06 -16.35 -24.47
C GLU A 120 -3.65 -16.74 -24.95
N LEU A 121 -2.66 -15.85 -24.77
CA LEU A 121 -1.28 -16.08 -25.22
C LEU A 121 -0.61 -17.26 -24.54
N THR A 122 -1.00 -17.55 -23.31
CA THR A 122 -0.42 -18.63 -22.50
C THR A 122 -1.16 -19.96 -22.68
N GLY A 123 -2.28 -19.98 -23.42
CA GLY A 123 -3.07 -21.18 -23.68
C GLY A 123 -3.77 -21.77 -22.46
N TYR A 124 -3.78 -21.07 -21.33
CA TYR A 124 -4.48 -21.52 -20.12
C TYR A 124 -5.98 -21.38 -20.25
N ARG A 125 -6.45 -20.36 -20.98
CA ARG A 125 -7.87 -20.11 -21.22
C ARG A 125 -8.06 -19.25 -22.47
N SER A 126 -9.16 -19.48 -23.17
CA SER A 126 -9.54 -18.66 -24.32
C SER A 126 -9.98 -17.26 -23.90
N TYR A 127 -9.63 -16.26 -24.69
CA TYR A 127 -10.15 -14.91 -24.58
C TYR A 127 -11.66 -14.94 -24.76
N GLU A 128 -12.39 -14.55 -23.73
CA GLU A 128 -13.84 -14.48 -23.74
C GLU A 128 -14.29 -13.02 -23.58
N LEU A 129 -14.94 -12.46 -24.60
CA LEU A 129 -15.49 -11.10 -24.54
C LEU A 129 -16.41 -10.89 -23.32
N ILE A 130 -17.11 -11.95 -22.91
CA ILE A 130 -18.02 -11.91 -21.77
C ILE A 130 -17.28 -11.73 -20.43
N ASP A 131 -16.01 -12.15 -20.32
CA ASP A 131 -15.17 -11.88 -19.14
C ASP A 131 -14.77 -10.41 -19.06
N LEU A 132 -14.38 -9.83 -20.19
CA LEU A 132 -14.11 -8.40 -20.27
C LEU A 132 -15.37 -7.57 -19.94
N MET A 133 -16.55 -8.01 -20.40
CA MET A 133 -17.83 -7.37 -20.06
C MET A 133 -18.13 -7.48 -18.56
N ALA A 134 -17.93 -8.65 -17.95
CA ALA A 134 -18.13 -8.86 -16.52
C ALA A 134 -17.19 -7.97 -15.67
N ASN A 135 -15.90 -7.92 -16.03
CA ASN A 135 -14.90 -7.04 -15.41
C ASN A 135 -15.37 -5.58 -15.49
N THR A 136 -15.74 -5.12 -16.69
CA THR A 136 -16.16 -3.74 -16.94
C THR A 136 -17.44 -3.38 -16.19
N ALA A 137 -18.42 -4.29 -16.14
CA ALA A 137 -19.66 -4.11 -15.38
C ALA A 137 -19.40 -3.93 -13.88
N GLY A 138 -18.46 -4.70 -13.31
CA GLY A 138 -18.06 -4.55 -11.90
C GLY A 138 -17.48 -3.17 -11.60
N ILE A 139 -16.55 -2.69 -12.45
CA ILE A 139 -15.95 -1.35 -12.32
C ILE A 139 -17.04 -0.27 -12.40
N PHE A 140 -17.95 -0.38 -13.38
CA PHE A 140 -19.01 0.60 -13.58
C PHE A 140 -19.97 0.67 -12.37
N SER A 141 -20.42 -0.49 -11.89
CA SER A 141 -21.26 -0.58 -10.68
C SER A 141 -20.60 0.07 -9.47
N ALA A 142 -19.30 -0.15 -9.25
CA ALA A 142 -18.56 0.48 -8.16
C ALA A 142 -18.59 2.02 -8.23
N ILE A 143 -18.39 2.57 -9.43
CA ILE A 143 -18.40 4.03 -9.66
C ILE A 143 -19.79 4.60 -9.39
N VAL A 144 -20.86 3.92 -9.85
CA VAL A 144 -22.25 4.33 -9.59
C VAL A 144 -22.53 4.32 -8.09
N ILE A 145 -22.21 3.23 -7.39
CA ILE A 145 -22.40 3.10 -5.93
C ILE A 145 -21.66 4.22 -5.19
N PHE A 146 -20.40 4.46 -5.55
CA PHE A 146 -19.58 5.49 -4.90
C PHE A 146 -20.12 6.91 -5.13
N LYS A 147 -20.59 7.22 -6.34
CA LYS A 147 -21.21 8.52 -6.64
C LYS A 147 -22.53 8.70 -5.88
N LEU A 148 -23.40 7.69 -5.88
CA LEU A 148 -24.68 7.73 -5.16
C LEU A 148 -24.51 7.90 -3.65
N LYS A 149 -23.40 7.42 -3.08
CA LYS A 149 -23.06 7.67 -1.69
C LYS A 149 -22.62 9.12 -1.48
N ASN A 150 -21.63 9.59 -2.25
CA ASN A 150 -21.07 10.93 -2.06
C ASN A 150 -22.03 12.08 -2.41
N HIS A 151 -23.12 11.83 -3.14
CA HIS A 151 -24.19 12.81 -3.38
C HIS A 151 -25.19 12.94 -2.22
N ARG A 152 -25.19 11.99 -1.27
CA ARG A 152 -26.10 11.96 -0.11
C ARG A 152 -25.47 12.54 1.17
N ASP A 153 -24.17 12.81 1.14
CA ASP A 153 -23.39 13.44 2.22
C ASP A 153 -23.19 14.95 1.92
#